data_AF-A0A7C6YRR2-F1
#
_entry.id   AF-A0A7C6YRR2-F1
#
_cell.length_a   1.000
_cell.length_b   1.000
_cell.length_c   1.000
_cell.angle_alpha   90.00
_cell.angle_beta   90.00
_cell.angle_gamma   90.00
#
_symmetry.space_group_name_H-M   'P 1'
#
loop_
_entity.id
_entity.type
_entity.pdbx_description
1 polymer ?
#
loop_
_entity_poly.entity_id
_entity_poly.type
_entity_poly.pdbx_seq_one_letter_code
_entity_poly.pdbx_strand_id
1 'polypeptide(L)'
;MKIKKSHNILFFLVFILGYTLFFPQSVMAQTAGKVNAFSDIGNHWAQESINIWVERGYVRGYPDGKFKPNNSITRAEFCALVNRIFGYNRRMSFSSFTDVPEGKWFTKEIHKAVTAGYLSSEPGGKIRPNEEITRQEVAVILTKVLS
;
A
#
# COMPACT_ATOMS: atom_id res chain seq x y z
N MET A 1 3.57 -22.66 67.45
CA MET A 1 2.35 -22.54 66.62
C MET A 1 1.67 -21.19 66.90
N LYS A 2 1.83 -20.21 66.00
CA LYS A 2 0.98 -19.00 65.89
C LYS A 2 1.14 -18.45 64.47
N ILE A 3 0.12 -18.69 63.64
CA ILE A 3 0.03 -18.28 62.25
C ILE A 3 -0.36 -16.80 62.24
N LYS A 4 0.46 -15.93 61.66
CA LYS A 4 0.12 -14.52 61.43
C LYS A 4 0.39 -14.19 59.95
N LYS A 5 -0.55 -14.56 59.09
CA LYS A 5 -0.49 -14.28 57.65
C LYS A 5 -1.91 -14.12 57.08
N SER A 6 -2.49 -12.92 57.17
CA SER A 6 -3.71 -12.61 56.40
C SER A 6 -4.10 -11.12 56.25
N HIS A 7 -3.42 -10.16 56.89
CA HIS A 7 -3.95 -8.79 56.91
C HIS A 7 -3.58 -7.90 55.70
N ASN A 8 -2.67 -8.33 54.81
CA ASN A 8 -2.18 -7.47 53.71
C ASN A 8 -2.83 -7.75 52.34
N ILE A 9 -3.58 -8.86 52.19
CA ILE A 9 -4.20 -9.24 50.91
C ILE A 9 -5.62 -8.66 50.79
N LEU A 10 -6.34 -8.54 51.91
CA LEU A 10 -7.68 -7.96 51.92
C LEU A 10 -7.67 -6.45 51.63
N PHE A 11 -6.62 -5.73 52.05
CA PHE A 11 -6.44 -4.30 51.75
C PHE A 11 -6.14 -4.02 50.26
N PHE A 12 -5.50 -4.96 49.56
CA PHE A 12 -5.19 -4.82 48.14
C PHE A 12 -6.41 -5.08 47.23
N LEU A 13 -7.34 -5.96 47.65
CA LEU A 13 -8.54 -6.27 46.87
C LEU A 13 -9.61 -5.17 46.91
N VAL A 14 -9.72 -4.43 48.02
CA VAL A 14 -10.67 -3.31 48.14
C VAL A 14 -10.22 -2.09 47.31
N PHE A 15 -8.91 -1.92 47.10
CA PHE A 15 -8.37 -0.82 46.27
C PHE A 15 -8.55 -1.04 44.76
N ILE A 16 -8.59 -2.30 44.31
CA ILE A 16 -8.79 -2.65 42.88
C ILE A 16 -10.27 -2.51 42.48
N LEU A 17 -11.21 -2.72 43.41
CA LEU A 17 -12.65 -2.56 43.17
C LEU A 17 -13.16 -1.10 43.19
N GLY A 18 -12.39 -0.18 43.79
CA GLY A 18 -12.74 1.26 43.82
C GLY A 18 -12.29 2.05 42.59
N TYR A 19 -11.30 1.58 41.83
CA TYR A 19 -10.74 2.30 40.69
C TYR A 19 -11.51 2.11 39.37
N THR A 20 -12.41 1.14 39.30
CA THR A 20 -13.18 0.81 38.08
C THR A 20 -14.49 1.60 37.95
N LEU A 21 -14.92 2.31 39.00
CA LEU A 21 -16.20 3.05 39.03
C LEU A 21 -16.08 4.56 38.81
N PHE A 22 -14.88 5.08 38.55
CA PHE A 22 -14.67 6.50 38.22
C PHE A 22 -13.85 6.68 36.94
N PHE A 23 -14.19 5.92 35.90
CA PHE A 23 -13.82 6.26 34.53
C PHE A 23 -15.06 6.83 33.85
N PRO A 24 -15.20 8.16 33.70
CA PRO A 24 -16.26 8.70 32.86
C PRO A 24 -16.01 8.20 31.43
N GLN A 25 -16.82 7.26 30.97
CA GLN A 25 -16.85 6.82 29.58
C GLN A 25 -17.51 7.92 28.73
N SER A 26 -16.85 9.07 28.60
CA SER A 26 -17.05 9.88 27.40
C SER A 26 -16.25 9.20 26.29
N VAL A 27 -16.84 8.15 25.70
CA VAL A 27 -16.45 7.74 24.36
C VAL A 27 -16.92 8.89 23.48
N MET A 28 -16.03 9.85 23.25
CA MET A 28 -16.18 10.75 22.12
C MET A 28 -16.15 9.83 20.91
N ALA A 29 -17.33 9.51 20.37
CA ALA A 29 -17.46 9.01 19.02
C ALA A 29 -16.89 10.12 18.14
N GLN A 30 -15.58 10.09 17.90
CA GLN A 30 -14.99 10.80 16.78
C GLN A 30 -15.75 10.27 15.58
N THR A 31 -16.61 11.11 15.02
CA THR A 31 -16.96 10.96 13.62
C THR A 31 -15.62 10.85 12.91
N ALA A 32 -15.28 9.66 12.43
CA ALA A 32 -14.12 9.45 11.59
C ALA A 32 -14.40 10.25 10.32
N GLY A 33 -14.19 11.57 10.38
CA GLY A 33 -14.13 12.42 9.21
C GLY A 33 -13.12 11.74 8.31
N LYS A 34 -13.56 11.40 7.10
CA LYS A 34 -12.77 10.65 6.14
C LYS A 34 -11.42 11.35 5.98
N VAL A 35 -10.38 10.83 6.67
CA VAL A 35 -9.07 11.47 6.66
C VAL A 35 -8.53 11.23 5.27
N ASN A 36 -8.44 12.29 4.48
CA ASN A 36 -7.80 12.21 3.17
C ASN A 36 -6.36 11.76 3.41
N ALA A 37 -6.00 10.62 2.82
CA ALA A 37 -4.66 10.07 2.95
C ALA A 37 -3.58 11.04 2.42
N PHE A 38 -3.97 11.97 1.55
CA PHE A 38 -3.09 12.94 0.90
C PHE A 38 -3.71 14.34 0.87
N SER A 39 -2.85 15.37 0.92
CA SER A 39 -3.29 16.77 0.97
C SER A 39 -3.85 17.30 -0.35
N ASP A 40 -3.57 16.63 -1.47
CA ASP A 40 -3.81 17.12 -2.85
C ASP A 40 -4.94 16.40 -3.60
N ILE A 41 -5.72 15.55 -2.90
CA ILE A 41 -6.84 14.81 -3.49
C ILE A 41 -8.21 15.37 -3.09
N GLY A 42 -8.26 16.42 -2.25
CA GLY A 42 -9.52 17.02 -1.81
C GLY A 42 -10.33 17.56 -2.99
N ASN A 43 -11.62 17.17 -3.06
CA ASN A 43 -12.54 17.51 -4.15
C ASN A 43 -12.14 16.98 -5.54
N HIS A 44 -11.14 16.08 -5.61
CA HIS A 44 -10.78 15.42 -6.86
C HIS A 44 -11.79 14.29 -7.15
N TRP A 45 -12.22 14.13 -8.41
CA TRP A 45 -13.21 13.11 -8.79
C TRP A 45 -12.75 11.67 -8.41
N ALA A 46 -11.44 11.44 -8.40
CA ALA A 46 -10.84 10.15 -8.03
C ALA A 46 -10.59 9.97 -6.51
N GLN A 47 -10.93 10.95 -5.66
CA GLN A 47 -10.62 10.92 -4.23
C GLN A 47 -11.10 9.64 -3.54
N GLU A 48 -12.35 9.23 -3.82
CA GLU A 48 -12.93 7.99 -3.28
C GLU A 48 -12.11 6.76 -3.68
N SER A 49 -11.84 6.61 -4.98
CA SER A 49 -11.09 5.47 -5.52
C SER A 49 -9.66 5.43 -4.98
N ILE A 50 -9.00 6.58 -4.87
CA ILE A 50 -7.64 6.69 -4.32
C ILE A 50 -7.63 6.22 -2.87
N ASN A 51 -8.55 6.70 -2.02
CA ASN A 51 -8.62 6.30 -0.62
C ASN A 51 -8.81 4.78 -0.47
N ILE A 52 -9.73 4.18 -1.25
CA ILE A 52 -9.94 2.72 -1.25
C ILE A 52 -8.66 1.98 -1.65
N TRP A 53 -7.94 2.46 -2.66
CA TRP A 53 -6.73 1.80 -3.14
C TRP A 53 -5.56 1.94 -2.17
N VAL A 54 -5.48 3.03 -1.40
CA VAL A 54 -4.52 3.21 -0.31
C VAL A 54 -4.83 2.25 0.83
N GLU A 55 -6.09 2.17 1.26
CA GLU A 55 -6.54 1.26 2.32
C GLU A 55 -6.23 -0.20 1.98
N ARG A 56 -6.36 -0.58 0.71
CA ARG A 56 -6.00 -1.92 0.20
C ARG A 56 -4.49 -2.12 -0.02
N GLY A 57 -3.68 -1.08 0.12
CA GLY A 57 -2.24 -1.13 -0.08
C GLY A 57 -1.78 -1.23 -1.54
N TYR A 58 -2.67 -0.96 -2.51
CA TYR A 58 -2.37 -1.02 -3.94
C TYR A 58 -1.53 0.16 -4.41
N VAL A 59 -1.81 1.35 -3.86
CA VAL A 59 -1.08 2.58 -4.14
C VAL A 59 -0.53 3.17 -2.86
N ARG A 60 0.52 3.99 -3.01
CA ARG A 60 1.15 4.75 -1.94
C ARG A 60 1.43 6.14 -2.48
N GLY A 61 1.34 7.16 -1.63
CA GLY A 61 1.74 8.50 -1.99
C GLY A 61 3.26 8.67 -2.00
N TYR A 62 3.68 9.88 -2.32
CA TYR A 62 5.07 10.28 -2.34
C TYR A 62 5.53 10.71 -0.93
N PRO A 63 6.85 10.76 -0.67
CA PRO A 63 7.40 11.19 0.62
C PRO A 63 7.00 12.61 1.04
N ASP A 64 6.54 13.43 0.09
CA ASP A 64 6.05 14.80 0.32
C ASP A 64 4.59 14.85 0.83
N GLY A 65 3.96 13.70 1.09
CA GLY A 65 2.58 13.61 1.59
C GLY A 65 1.50 13.79 0.53
N LYS A 66 1.88 13.83 -0.77
CA LYS A 66 0.95 14.00 -1.90
C LYS A 66 0.72 12.69 -2.66
N PHE A 67 -0.39 12.63 -3.39
CA PHE A 67 -0.69 11.55 -4.33
C PHE A 67 -0.36 11.91 -5.79
N LYS A 68 -0.49 13.19 -6.14
CA LYS A 68 -0.32 13.73 -7.49
C LYS A 68 -1.30 13.11 -8.50
N PRO A 69 -2.63 13.21 -8.28
CA PRO A 69 -3.64 12.48 -9.04
C PRO A 69 -3.71 12.84 -10.53
N ASN A 70 -3.17 13.99 -10.92
CA ASN A 70 -3.14 14.47 -12.31
C ASN A 70 -1.78 14.24 -13.00
N ASN A 71 -0.79 13.69 -12.30
CA ASN A 71 0.50 13.40 -12.91
C ASN A 71 0.40 12.11 -13.73
N SER A 72 1.04 12.11 -14.90
CA SER A 72 1.38 10.87 -15.60
C SER A 72 2.24 9.99 -14.70
N ILE A 73 2.07 8.67 -14.85
CA ILE A 73 2.93 7.67 -14.21
C ILE A 73 3.83 7.03 -15.24
N THR A 74 4.97 6.54 -14.78
CA THR A 74 5.91 5.79 -15.59
C THR A 74 5.44 4.37 -15.85
N ARG A 75 6.00 3.74 -16.88
CA ARG A 75 5.75 2.33 -17.21
C ARG A 75 6.10 1.40 -16.04
N ALA A 76 7.18 1.69 -15.31
CA ALA A 76 7.56 0.95 -14.10
C ALA A 76 6.55 1.10 -12.96
N GLU A 77 6.05 2.31 -12.71
CA GLU A 77 5.03 2.55 -11.67
C GLU A 77 3.72 1.82 -11.99
N PHE A 78 3.31 1.83 -13.26
CA PHE A 78 2.15 1.04 -13.70
C PHE A 78 2.37 -0.46 -13.51
N CYS A 79 3.56 -0.99 -13.83
CA CYS A 79 3.87 -2.40 -13.57
C CYS A 79 3.83 -2.73 -12.07
N ALA A 80 4.36 -1.86 -11.22
CA ALA A 80 4.31 -2.03 -9.77
C ALA A 80 2.87 -2.04 -9.25
N LEU A 81 1.99 -1.20 -9.80
CA LEU A 81 0.57 -1.18 -9.50
C LEU A 81 -0.12 -2.50 -9.89
N VAL A 82 0.07 -2.95 -11.13
CA VAL A 82 -0.49 -4.22 -11.64
C VAL A 82 -0.03 -5.40 -10.77
N ASN A 83 1.27 -5.48 -10.46
CA ASN A 83 1.81 -6.54 -9.60
C ASN A 83 1.16 -6.58 -8.22
N ARG A 84 0.86 -5.42 -7.61
CA ARG A 84 0.18 -5.37 -6.30
C ARG A 84 -1.29 -5.79 -6.40
N ILE A 85 -2.01 -5.32 -7.42
CA ILE A 85 -3.43 -5.62 -7.60
C ILE A 85 -3.64 -7.12 -7.87
N PHE A 86 -2.83 -7.71 -8.74
CA PHE A 86 -2.99 -9.10 -9.18
C PHE A 86 -2.13 -10.09 -8.37
N GLY A 87 -1.39 -9.61 -7.37
CA GLY A 87 -0.60 -10.47 -6.48
C GLY A 87 0.56 -11.19 -7.17
N TYR A 88 1.15 -10.61 -8.24
CA TYR A 88 2.29 -11.21 -8.92
C TYR A 88 3.54 -11.16 -8.04
N ASN A 89 3.83 -12.28 -7.39
CA ASN A 89 4.89 -12.45 -6.40
C ASN A 89 5.83 -13.64 -6.71
N ARG A 90 5.65 -14.30 -7.87
CA ARG A 90 6.40 -15.51 -8.24
C ARG A 90 7.90 -15.25 -8.37
N ARG A 91 8.69 -16.33 -8.21
CA ARG A 91 10.13 -16.33 -8.50
C ARG A 91 10.36 -15.85 -9.94
N MET A 92 11.23 -14.85 -10.06
CA MET A 92 11.51 -14.13 -11.30
C MET A 92 12.46 -14.94 -12.18
N SER A 93 12.17 -15.02 -13.48
CA SER A 93 13.20 -15.31 -14.47
C SER A 93 13.93 -14.00 -14.78
N PHE A 94 15.23 -13.95 -14.50
CA PHE A 94 16.03 -12.76 -14.78
C PHE A 94 16.41 -12.73 -16.26
N SER A 95 15.57 -12.10 -17.07
CA SER A 95 15.91 -11.70 -18.45
C SER A 95 16.68 -10.37 -18.42
N SER A 96 17.85 -10.32 -19.03
CA SER A 96 18.62 -9.07 -19.12
C SER A 96 17.97 -8.11 -20.13
N PHE A 97 17.72 -6.87 -19.71
CA PHE A 97 17.29 -5.77 -20.59
C PHE A 97 18.31 -4.65 -20.54
N THR A 98 18.52 -3.96 -21.66
CA THR A 98 19.57 -2.93 -21.78
C THR A 98 19.31 -1.72 -20.88
N ASP A 99 18.05 -1.44 -20.54
CA ASP A 99 17.60 -0.29 -19.76
C ASP A 99 16.98 -0.67 -18.40
N VAL A 100 17.17 -1.92 -17.97
CA VAL A 100 16.75 -2.41 -16.65
C VAL A 100 17.96 -2.97 -15.91
N PRO A 101 18.87 -2.09 -15.42
CA PRO A 101 20.01 -2.55 -14.65
C PRO A 101 19.57 -3.13 -13.31
N GLU A 102 20.41 -3.99 -12.74
CA GLU A 102 20.17 -4.55 -11.41
C GLU A 102 20.20 -3.47 -10.32
N GLY A 103 19.54 -3.74 -9.18
CA GLY A 103 19.55 -2.86 -8.02
C GLY A 103 18.65 -1.62 -8.12
N LYS A 104 17.97 -1.36 -9.24
CA LYS A 104 16.95 -0.30 -9.31
C LYS A 104 15.66 -0.75 -8.64
N TRP A 105 14.91 0.22 -8.11
CA TRP A 105 13.65 -0.04 -7.39
C TRP A 105 12.64 -0.80 -8.27
N PHE A 106 12.60 -0.49 -9.57
CA PHE A 106 11.67 -1.07 -10.53
C PHE A 106 12.13 -2.40 -11.11
N THR A 107 13.40 -2.79 -10.95
CA THR A 107 13.97 -3.99 -11.60
C THR A 107 13.10 -5.20 -11.32
N LYS A 108 12.79 -5.45 -10.04
CA LYS A 108 11.94 -6.57 -9.63
C LYS A 108 10.53 -6.50 -10.20
N GLU A 109 9.97 -5.29 -10.31
CA GLU A 109 8.61 -5.08 -10.83
C GLU A 109 8.54 -5.39 -12.33
N ILE A 110 9.57 -5.02 -13.10
CA ILE A 110 9.67 -5.38 -14.51
C ILE A 110 9.83 -6.89 -14.69
N HIS A 111 10.71 -7.53 -13.92
CA HIS A 111 10.89 -8.98 -14.05
C HIS A 111 9.63 -9.77 -13.71
N LYS A 112 8.87 -9.35 -12.68
CA LYS A 112 7.55 -9.92 -12.39
C LYS A 112 6.61 -9.75 -13.59
N ALA A 113 6.59 -8.55 -14.16
CA ALA A 113 5.71 -8.21 -15.29
C ALA A 113 5.98 -9.06 -16.53
N VAL A 114 7.26 -9.26 -16.85
CA VAL A 114 7.69 -10.10 -17.97
C VAL A 114 7.43 -11.58 -17.66
N THR A 115 7.75 -12.05 -16.46
CA THR A 115 7.52 -13.44 -16.04
C THR A 115 6.02 -13.78 -16.04
N ALA A 116 5.17 -12.83 -15.68
CA ALA A 116 3.71 -12.96 -15.73
C ALA A 116 3.14 -12.87 -17.17
N GLY A 117 3.95 -12.50 -18.16
CA GLY A 117 3.58 -12.48 -19.58
C GLY A 117 2.82 -11.22 -20.04
N TYR A 118 2.47 -10.30 -19.14
CA TYR A 118 1.73 -9.11 -19.51
C TYR A 118 2.62 -7.99 -20.05
N LEU A 119 3.92 -8.01 -19.77
CA LEU A 119 4.90 -7.07 -20.30
C LEU A 119 5.87 -7.75 -21.25
N SER A 120 6.22 -7.06 -22.33
CA SER A 120 7.21 -7.52 -23.30
C SER A 120 8.16 -6.36 -23.65
N SER A 121 9.39 -6.69 -24.02
CA SER A 121 10.35 -5.71 -24.53
C SER A 121 10.00 -5.31 -25.96
N GLU A 122 10.30 -4.08 -26.32
CA GLU A 122 10.22 -3.60 -27.70
C GLU A 122 11.30 -4.27 -28.60
N PRO A 123 11.17 -4.16 -29.94
CA PRO A 123 12.28 -4.45 -30.85
C PRO A 123 13.55 -3.69 -30.40
N GLY A 124 14.63 -4.42 -30.16
CA GLY A 124 15.87 -3.86 -29.57
C GLY A 124 16.03 -4.09 -28.06
N GLY A 125 15.11 -4.82 -27.41
CA GLY A 125 15.31 -5.33 -26.04
C GLY A 125 15.15 -4.28 -24.94
N LYS A 126 14.45 -3.19 -25.22
CA LYS A 126 14.19 -2.10 -24.27
C LYS A 126 12.83 -2.26 -23.56
N ILE A 127 12.79 -1.78 -22.33
CA ILE A 127 11.61 -1.73 -21.47
C ILE A 127 11.19 -0.28 -21.19
N ARG A 128 12.02 0.75 -21.36
CA ARG A 128 11.65 2.15 -21.11
C ARG A 128 10.97 2.38 -19.74
N PRO A 129 11.53 1.85 -18.63
CA PRO A 129 10.83 1.80 -17.34
C PRO A 129 10.48 3.17 -16.77
N ASN A 130 11.29 4.20 -17.06
CA ASN A 130 11.12 5.54 -16.52
C ASN A 130 10.32 6.48 -17.45
N GLU A 131 9.87 5.99 -18.60
CA GLU A 131 9.06 6.79 -19.52
C GLU A 131 7.59 6.72 -19.14
N GLU A 132 6.84 7.80 -19.43
CA GLU A 132 5.41 7.85 -19.21
C GLU A 132 4.69 6.79 -20.04
N ILE A 133 3.77 6.05 -19.41
CA ILE A 133 2.99 5.04 -20.11
C ILE A 133 1.82 5.68 -20.85
N THR A 134 1.64 5.31 -22.11
CA THR A 134 0.51 5.79 -22.91
C THR A 134 -0.76 5.00 -22.62
N ARG A 135 -1.92 5.60 -22.91
CA ARG A 135 -3.23 4.92 -22.78
C ARG A 135 -3.34 3.64 -23.63
N GLN A 136 -2.66 3.61 -24.78
CA GLN A 136 -2.64 2.46 -25.69
C GLN A 136 -1.91 1.28 -25.03
N GLU A 137 -0.74 1.55 -24.46
CA GLU A 137 0.05 0.53 -23.75
C GLU A 137 -0.68 0.02 -22.50
N VAL A 138 -1.33 0.91 -21.75
CA VAL A 138 -2.19 0.52 -20.63
C VAL A 138 -3.27 -0.47 -21.10
N ALA A 139 -3.96 -0.18 -22.20
CA ALA A 139 -5.00 -1.06 -22.72
C ALA A 139 -4.42 -2.44 -23.12
N VAL A 140 -3.28 -2.47 -23.81
CA VAL A 140 -2.61 -3.74 -24.20
C VAL A 140 -2.17 -4.55 -22.98
N ILE A 141 -1.69 -3.91 -21.92
CA ILE A 141 -1.33 -4.62 -20.69
C ILE A 141 -2.59 -5.17 -20.02
N LEU A 142 -3.64 -4.36 -19.90
CA LEU A 142 -4.88 -4.78 -19.25
C LEU A 142 -5.55 -5.96 -19.97
N THR A 143 -5.53 -6.01 -21.30
CA THR A 143 -6.09 -7.16 -22.04
C THR A 143 -5.34 -8.45 -21.71
N LYS A 144 -4.00 -8.39 -21.61
CA LYS A 144 -3.18 -9.56 -21.25
C LYS A 144 -3.36 -10.01 -19.80
N VAL A 145 -3.65 -9.07 -18.89
CA VAL A 145 -3.84 -9.38 -17.47
C VAL A 145 -5.24 -9.96 -17.20
N LEU A 146 -6.24 -9.57 -18.00
CA LEU A 146 -7.64 -9.95 -17.82
C LEU A 146 -8.11 -11.13 -18.68
N SER A 147 -7.30 -11.58 -19.64
CA SER A 147 -7.55 -12.77 -20.46
C SER A 147 -7.13 -14.05 -19.75
#